data_AF-A0AAU3YHY3-F1
#
_entry.id   AF-A0AAU3YHY3-F1
#
_cell.length_a   1.000
_cell.length_b   1.000
_cell.length_c   1.000
_cell.angle_alpha   90.00
_cell.angle_beta   90.00
_cell.angle_gamma   90.00
#
_symmetry.space_group_name_H-M   'P 1'
#
loop_
_entity.id
_entity.type
_entity.pdbx_description
1 polymer ?
#
loop_
_entity_poly.entity_id
_entity_poly.type
_entity_poly.pdbx_seq_one_letter_code
_entity_poly.pdbx_strand_id
1 'polypeptide(L)'
;MPSYSEVQTAVRVEKLKIWFGWVTGNVILLIIANATKNIAVVSVVTQALLVVGFLGLTVALFRMTGALNRRATSARREVLGEDYPG
;
A
#
# COMPACT_ATOMS: atom_id res chain seq x y z
N MET A 1 -8.84 -24.11 14.54
CA MET A 1 -8.89 -23.38 13.26
C MET A 1 -9.15 -21.92 13.57
N PRO A 2 -8.50 -20.97 12.88
CA PRO A 2 -8.77 -19.56 13.10
C PRO A 2 -10.23 -19.24 12.76
N SER A 3 -10.85 -18.42 13.61
CA SER A 3 -12.20 -17.91 13.41
C SER A 3 -12.23 -16.83 12.34
N TYR A 4 -13.39 -16.60 11.72
CA TYR A 4 -13.55 -15.58 10.68
C TYR A 4 -13.11 -14.18 11.12
N SER A 5 -13.36 -13.82 12.39
CA SER A 5 -12.97 -12.54 12.99
C SER A 5 -11.45 -12.38 13.11
N GLU A 6 -10.71 -13.46 13.39
CA GLU A 6 -9.24 -13.45 13.41
C GLU A 6 -8.67 -13.20 12.02
N VAL A 7 -9.22 -13.87 10.99
CA VAL A 7 -8.84 -13.64 9.58
C VAL A 7 -9.12 -12.19 9.17
N GLN A 8 -10.28 -11.64 9.53
CA GLN A 8 -10.59 -10.24 9.23
C GLN A 8 -9.64 -9.25 9.93
N THR A 9 -9.32 -9.50 11.20
CA THR A 9 -8.44 -8.64 12.00
C THR A 9 -7.03 -8.64 11.42
N ALA A 10 -6.48 -9.81 11.09
CA ALA A 10 -5.18 -9.94 10.45
C ALA A 10 -5.10 -9.17 9.12
N VAL A 11 -6.13 -9.29 8.28
CA VAL A 11 -6.21 -8.58 7.00
C VAL A 11 -6.27 -7.06 7.20
N ARG A 12 -7.02 -6.58 8.20
CA ARG A 12 -7.07 -5.15 8.53
C ARG A 12 -5.71 -4.61 8.96
N VAL A 13 -4.99 -5.34 9.82
CA VAL A 13 -3.64 -4.95 10.28
C VAL A 13 -2.68 -4.87 9.11
N GLU A 14 -2.68 -5.86 8.20
CA GLU A 14 -1.80 -5.82 7.04
C GLU A 14 -2.15 -4.71 6.05
N LYS A 15 -3.45 -4.42 5.85
CA LYS A 15 -3.86 -3.24 5.06
C LYS A 15 -3.33 -1.95 5.68
N LEU A 16 -3.43 -1.80 7.00
CA LEU A 16 -2.92 -0.62 7.70
C LEU A 16 -1.40 -0.47 7.53
N LYS A 17 -0.62 -1.55 7.62
CA LYS A 17 0.83 -1.52 7.38
C LYS A 17 1.18 -1.11 5.95
N ILE A 18 0.46 -1.66 4.97
CA ILE A 18 0.64 -1.31 3.54
C ILE A 18 0.34 0.18 3.31
N TRP A 19 -0.76 0.69 3.88
CA TRP A 19 -1.11 2.11 3.81
C TRP A 19 -0.10 3.00 4.54
N PHE A 20 0.36 2.60 5.72
CA PHE A 20 1.38 3.31 6.46
C PHE A 20 2.68 3.44 5.66
N GLY A 21 3.16 2.34 5.06
CA GLY A 21 4.35 2.35 4.21
C GLY A 21 4.21 3.29 3.01
N TRP A 22 3.05 3.31 2.36
CA TRP A 22 2.78 4.24 1.26
C TRP A 22 2.77 5.70 1.74
N VAL A 23 2.10 6.02 2.85
CA VAL A 23 2.07 7.39 3.40
C VAL A 23 3.48 7.85 3.76
N THR A 24 4.24 7.04 4.50
CA THR A 24 5.61 7.36 4.88
C THR A 24 6.51 7.59 3.66
N GLY A 25 6.40 6.74 2.64
CA GLY A 25 7.14 6.92 1.38
C GLY A 25 6.85 8.26 0.72
N ASN A 26 5.56 8.65 0.64
CA ASN A 26 5.17 9.93 0.05
C ASN A 26 5.59 11.15 0.88
N VAL A 27 5.58 11.04 2.21
CA VAL A 27 6.11 12.10 3.09
C VAL A 27 7.60 12.33 2.82
N ILE A 28 8.39 11.27 2.63
CA ILE A 28 9.81 11.39 2.26
C ILE A 28 9.96 12.11 0.92
N LEU A 29 9.16 11.75 -0.09
CA LEU A 29 9.16 12.44 -1.39
C LEU A 29 8.87 13.94 -1.24
N LEU A 30 7.90 14.32 -0.39
CA LEU A 30 7.58 15.72 -0.12
C LEU A 30 8.72 16.48 0.59
N ILE A 31 9.40 15.84 1.54
CA ILE A 31 10.56 16.43 2.22
C ILE A 31 11.67 16.73 1.20
N ILE A 32 11.94 15.78 0.30
CA ILE A 32 12.92 15.96 -0.78
C ILE A 32 12.51 17.12 -1.69
N ALA A 33 11.24 17.17 -2.12
CA ALA A 33 10.71 18.25 -2.96
C ALA A 33 10.96 19.63 -2.34
N ASN A 34 10.64 19.76 -1.05
CA ASN A 34 10.80 21.01 -0.32
C ASN A 34 12.28 21.39 -0.13
N ALA A 35 13.17 20.40 0.06
CA ALA A 35 14.61 20.63 0.19
C ALA A 35 15.26 21.09 -1.12
N THR A 36 14.79 20.59 -2.27
CA THR A 36 15.40 20.87 -3.58
C THR A 36 14.84 22.09 -4.31
N LYS A 37 13.79 22.73 -3.79
CA LYS A 37 13.01 23.76 -4.50
C LYS A 37 13.81 25.01 -4.93
N ASN A 38 14.91 25.32 -4.24
CA ASN A 38 15.71 26.54 -4.46
C ASN A 38 16.80 26.39 -5.53
N ILE A 39 16.99 25.20 -6.11
CA ILE A 39 18.04 24.94 -7.11
C ILE A 39 17.36 24.68 -8.45
N ALA A 40 17.35 25.66 -9.36
CA ALA A 40 16.48 25.67 -10.55
C ALA A 40 16.54 24.40 -11.42
N VAL A 41 17.74 23.92 -11.79
CA VAL A 41 17.91 22.72 -12.63
C VAL A 41 17.63 21.43 -11.85
N VAL A 42 18.08 21.36 -10.60
CA VAL A 42 17.83 20.22 -9.71
C VAL A 42 16.35 20.10 -9.39
N SER A 43 15.60 21.20 -9.37
CA SER A 43 14.16 21.24 -9.10
C SER A 43 13.37 20.48 -10.17
N VAL A 44 13.68 20.66 -11.47
CA VAL A 44 12.97 19.96 -12.56
C VAL A 44 13.25 18.45 -12.54
N VAL A 45 14.54 18.07 -12.46
CA VAL A 45 14.93 16.65 -12.43
C VAL A 45 14.36 15.97 -11.19
N THR A 46 14.46 16.62 -10.02
CA THR A 46 13.89 16.09 -8.77
C THR A 46 12.39 15.92 -8.89
N GLN A 47 11.65 16.92 -9.39
CA GLN A 47 10.20 16.82 -9.55
C GLN A 47 9.81 15.64 -10.45
N ALA A 48 10.49 15.43 -11.57
CA ALA A 48 10.23 14.28 -12.45
C ALA A 48 10.46 12.94 -11.72
N LEU A 49 11.57 12.81 -10.99
CA LEU A 49 11.88 11.61 -10.20
C LEU A 49 10.85 11.37 -9.08
N LEU A 50 10.39 12.43 -8.41
CA LEU A 50 9.38 12.34 -7.37
C LEU A 50 8.03 11.88 -7.92
N VAL A 51 7.63 12.35 -9.11
CA VAL A 51 6.41 11.87 -9.78
C VAL A 51 6.54 10.39 -10.12
N VAL A 52 7.66 9.95 -10.69
CA VAL A 52 7.90 8.53 -10.97
C VAL A 52 7.90 7.70 -9.67
N GLY A 53 8.52 8.21 -8.61
CA GLY A 53 8.51 7.58 -7.28
C GLY A 53 7.10 7.45 -6.70
N PHE A 54 6.29 8.51 -6.77
CA PHE A 54 4.89 8.52 -6.35
C PHE A 54 4.07 7.46 -7.09
N LEU A 55 4.23 7.39 -8.42
CA LEU A 55 3.55 6.38 -9.24
C LEU A 55 3.99 4.97 -8.87
N GLY A 56 5.30 4.75 -8.69
CA GLY A 56 5.84 3.45 -8.26
C GLY A 56 5.29 3.00 -6.91
N LEU A 57 5.26 3.89 -5.91
CA LEU A 57 4.67 3.62 -4.60
C LEU A 57 3.18 3.30 -4.70
N THR A 58 2.45 4.02 -5.54
CA THR A 58 1.00 3.83 -5.74
C THR A 58 0.70 2.49 -6.42
N VAL A 59 1.50 2.11 -7.43
CA VAL A 59 1.40 0.79 -8.06
C VAL A 59 1.70 -0.32 -7.05
N ALA A 60 2.73 -0.15 -6.22
CA ALA A 60 3.07 -1.11 -5.16
C ALA A 60 1.92 -1.26 -4.15
N LEU A 61 1.33 -0.14 -3.69
CA LEU A 61 0.17 -0.11 -2.79
C LEU A 61 -0.99 -0.96 -3.34
N PHE A 62 -1.38 -0.73 -4.60
CA PHE A 62 -2.47 -1.48 -5.22
C PHE A 62 -2.14 -2.96 -5.41
N ARG A 63 -0.91 -3.30 -5.84
CA ARG A 63 -0.48 -4.70 -6.01
C ARG A 63 -0.48 -5.47 -4.70
N MET A 64 0.05 -4.87 -3.63
CA MET A 64 0.10 -5.50 -2.31
C MET A 64 -1.31 -5.66 -1.73
N THR A 65 -2.15 -4.63 -1.84
CA THR A 65 -3.55 -4.69 -1.37
C THR A 65 -4.36 -5.74 -2.14
N GLY A 66 -4.18 -5.83 -3.47
CA GLY A 66 -4.82 -6.84 -4.30
C GLY A 66 -4.37 -8.27 -3.96
N ALA A 67 -3.07 -8.48 -3.76
CA ALA A 67 -2.55 -9.77 -3.32
C ALA A 67 -3.08 -10.17 -1.94
N LEU A 68 -3.16 -9.23 -1.00
CA LEU A 68 -3.73 -9.43 0.32
C LEU A 68 -5.22 -9.79 0.26
N ASN A 69 -6.00 -9.09 -0.57
CA ASN A 69 -7.42 -9.40 -0.76
C ASN A 69 -7.63 -10.81 -1.31
N ARG A 70 -6.80 -11.26 -2.27
CA ARG A 70 -6.88 -12.64 -2.79
C ARG A 70 -6.60 -13.69 -1.71
N ARG A 71 -5.55 -13.49 -0.91
CA ARG A 71 -5.22 -14.37 0.22
C ARG A 71 -6.30 -14.34 1.30
N ALA A 72 -6.90 -13.19 1.55
CA ALA A 72 -8.02 -13.05 2.48
C ALA A 72 -9.25 -13.83 2.00
N THR A 73 -9.57 -13.77 0.71
CA THR A 73 -10.70 -14.51 0.14
C THR A 73 -10.49 -16.03 0.24
N SER A 74 -9.30 -16.54 -0.04
CA SER A 74 -9.01 -17.99 0.13
C SER A 74 -9.14 -18.41 1.59
N ALA A 75 -8.54 -17.65 2.52
CA ALA A 75 -8.61 -17.94 3.95
C ALA A 75 -10.04 -17.91 4.50
N ARG A 76 -10.90 -17.01 3.98
CA ARG A 76 -12.32 -16.97 4.39
C ARG A 76 -13.11 -18.17 3.87
N ARG A 77 -12.85 -18.63 2.64
CA ARG A 77 -13.46 -19.87 2.10
C ARG A 77 -13.05 -21.10 2.90
N GLU A 78 -11.81 -21.18 3.36
CA GLU A 78 -11.35 -22.27 4.23
C GLU A 78 -12.08 -22.31 5.59
N VAL A 79 -12.49 -21.14 6.11
CA VAL A 79 -13.19 -21.03 7.40
C VAL A 79 -14.71 -21.18 7.27
N LEU A 80 -15.31 -20.65 6.21
CA LEU A 80 -16.77 -20.59 6.03
C LEU A 80 -17.32 -21.67 5.07
N GLY A 81 -16.48 -22.40 4.33
CA GLY A 81 -16.94 -23.43 3.40
C GLY A 81 -17.82 -22.90 2.27
N GLU A 82 -18.81 -23.68 1.84
CA GLU A 82 -19.77 -23.30 0.78
C GLU A 82 -20.69 -22.14 1.16
N ASP A 83 -20.80 -21.82 2.46
CA ASP A 83 -21.57 -20.68 2.97
C ASP A 83 -20.86 -19.33 2.77
N TYR A 84 -19.71 -19.30 2.08
CA TYR A 84 -19.01 -18.05 1.77
C TYR A 84 -19.61 -17.36 0.53
N PRO A 85 -20.38 -16.26 0.66
CA PRO A 85 -20.78 -15.46 -0.49
C PRO A 85 -19.53 -14.73 -1.01
N GLY A 86 -19.03 -15.16 -2.17
CA GLY A 86 -17.84 -14.60 -2.81
C GLY A 86 -18.09 -14.29 -4.26
#